data_AF-A0A1Y1QKB2-F1
#
_entry.id   AF-A0A1Y1QKB2-F1
#
_cell.length_a   1.000
_cell.length_b   1.000
_cell.length_c   1.000
_cell.angle_alpha   90.00
_cell.angle_beta   90.00
_cell.angle_gamma   90.00
#
_symmetry.space_group_name_H-M   'P 1'
#
loop_
_entity.id
_entity.type
_entity.pdbx_description
1 polymer ?
#
loop_
_entity_poly.entity_id
_entity_poly.type
_entity_poly.pdbx_seq_one_letter_code
_entity_poly.pdbx_strand_id
1 'polypeptide(L)'
;MSFIKKILGKTSASNDMNIFDGEEFGMKKAIKKAQQGYASFEKEMKVESRRIVPGFTECFLKYAFKVEVSGLDYEHMFISDLYHDGVKMIGTLASEPQYAKNFKEGDEIEIDPKFVSDWLYILNDEVCGGFTFRYMWSKFTTKEKLVYIKFPPFSYLKLTT
;
A
#
# COMPACT_ATOMS: atom_id res chain seq x y z
N MET A 1 -6.72 3.26 -17.44
CA MET A 1 -5.32 2.78 -17.54
C MET A 1 -4.88 2.41 -16.14
N SER A 2 -4.52 1.15 -15.90
CA SER A 2 -4.24 0.64 -14.55
C SER A 2 -3.11 1.43 -13.87
N PHE A 3 -3.41 2.00 -12.70
CA PHE A 3 -2.52 2.65 -11.72
C PHE A 3 -1.17 1.93 -11.59
N ILE A 4 -1.21 0.60 -11.67
CA ILE A 4 -0.09 -0.31 -11.47
C ILE A 4 0.92 -0.24 -12.60
N LYS A 5 0.52 -0.01 -13.86
CA LYS A 5 1.51 0.12 -14.96
C LYS A 5 2.45 1.32 -14.78
N LYS A 6 2.03 2.32 -13.98
CA LYS A 6 2.85 3.48 -13.60
C LYS A 6 3.78 3.20 -12.41
N ILE A 7 3.44 2.26 -11.52
CA ILE A 7 4.24 1.85 -10.35
C ILE A 7 5.19 0.69 -10.70
N LEU A 8 4.67 -0.34 -11.37
CA LEU A 8 5.34 -1.60 -11.72
C LEU A 8 5.90 -1.61 -13.15
N GLY A 9 6.26 -0.45 -13.72
CA GLY A 9 7.08 -0.44 -14.92
C GLY A 9 8.30 -1.32 -14.67
N LYS A 10 8.41 -2.46 -15.40
CA LYS A 10 9.36 -3.57 -15.20
C LYS A 10 10.80 -3.09 -14.95
N THR A 11 11.10 -2.72 -13.72
CA THR A 11 12.41 -2.23 -13.29
C THR A 11 12.67 -2.78 -11.89
N SER A 12 13.93 -3.07 -11.59
CA SER A 12 14.41 -3.64 -10.32
C SER A 12 13.88 -2.94 -9.06
N ALA A 13 13.50 -1.66 -9.16
CA ALA A 13 12.88 -0.88 -8.08
C ALA A 13 11.51 -1.42 -7.59
N SER A 14 10.79 -2.18 -8.42
CA SER A 14 9.51 -2.81 -8.02
C SER A 14 9.71 -3.95 -7.02
N ASN A 15 10.76 -4.76 -7.18
CA ASN A 15 11.11 -5.82 -6.23
C ASN A 15 11.63 -5.25 -4.90
N ASP A 16 12.39 -4.15 -4.95
CA ASP A 16 12.87 -3.47 -3.74
C ASP A 16 11.73 -2.87 -2.91
N MET A 17 10.59 -2.50 -3.54
CA MET A 17 9.42 -1.98 -2.82
C MET A 17 8.56 -3.07 -2.15
N ASN A 18 8.62 -4.30 -2.65
CA ASN A 18 7.84 -5.44 -2.16
C ASN A 18 8.55 -6.17 -1.00
N ILE A 19 9.87 -6.02 -0.89
CA ILE A 19 10.70 -6.68 0.12
C ILE A 19 11.36 -5.61 0.98
N PHE A 20 10.61 -5.08 1.94
CA PHE A 20 11.23 -4.37 3.06
C PHE A 20 11.34 -5.32 4.23
N ASP A 21 12.56 -5.41 4.75
CA ASP A 21 12.79 -6.02 6.03
C ASP A 21 12.06 -5.20 7.10
N GLY A 22 10.87 -5.68 7.47
CA GLY A 22 10.04 -5.10 8.51
C GLY A 22 10.67 -5.15 9.88
N GLU A 23 11.92 -5.63 10.02
CA GLU A 23 12.59 -5.75 11.30
C GLU A 23 13.09 -4.44 11.90
N GLU A 24 13.36 -3.41 11.09
CA GLU A 24 13.80 -2.11 11.60
C GLU A 24 12.73 -1.48 12.50
N PHE A 25 13.14 -1.04 13.69
CA PHE A 25 12.23 -0.47 14.71
C PHE A 25 11.33 0.65 14.16
N GLY A 26 11.86 1.50 13.28
CA GLY A 26 11.09 2.58 12.67
C GLY A 26 10.02 2.08 11.69
N MET A 27 10.32 1.04 10.91
CA MET A 27 9.34 0.40 10.01
C MET A 27 8.23 -0.31 10.80
N LYS A 28 8.57 -1.08 11.84
CA LYS A 28 7.59 -1.70 12.76
C LYS A 28 6.66 -0.66 13.37
N LYS A 29 7.20 0.50 13.78
CA LYS A 29 6.40 1.60 14.34
C LYS A 29 5.47 2.22 13.28
N ALA A 30 5.93 2.35 12.03
CA ALA A 30 5.11 2.86 10.93
C ALA A 30 3.95 1.90 10.59
N ILE A 31 4.23 0.59 10.49
CA ILE A 31 3.22 -0.45 10.30
C ILE A 31 2.18 -0.41 11.43
N LYS A 32 2.63 -0.34 12.69
CA LYS A 32 1.73 -0.25 13.84
C LYS A 32 0.81 0.97 13.76
N LYS A 33 1.32 2.12 13.30
CA LYS A 33 0.48 3.32 13.08
C LYS A 33 -0.54 3.11 11.96
N ALA A 34 -0.15 2.46 10.86
CA ALA A 34 -1.09 2.12 9.80
C ALA A 34 -2.23 1.22 10.31
N GLN A 35 -1.91 0.19 11.07
CA GLN A 35 -2.88 -0.71 11.70
C GLN A 35 -3.81 0.04 12.68
N GLN A 36 -3.26 0.93 13.51
CA GLN A 36 -4.06 1.76 14.41
C GLN A 36 -5.02 2.69 13.65
N GLY A 37 -4.59 3.21 12.49
CA GLY A 37 -5.40 4.08 11.64
C GLY A 37 -6.39 3.33 10.74
N TYR A 38 -6.33 2.00 10.66
CA TYR A 38 -7.13 1.20 9.72
C TYR A 38 -8.64 1.38 9.90
N ALA A 39 -9.13 1.45 11.14
CA ALA A 39 -10.57 1.62 11.40
C ALA A 39 -11.11 2.95 10.81
N SER A 40 -10.32 4.02 10.87
CA SER A 40 -10.67 5.29 10.24
C SER A 40 -10.62 5.18 8.71
N PHE A 41 -9.61 4.51 8.15
CA PHE A 41 -9.51 4.25 6.72
C PHE A 41 -10.72 3.45 6.19
N GLU A 42 -11.10 2.35 6.86
CA GLU A 42 -12.27 1.55 6.49
C GLU A 42 -13.56 2.37 6.55
N LYS A 43 -13.72 3.24 7.54
CA LYS A 43 -14.88 4.14 7.63
C LYS A 43 -14.96 5.06 6.41
N GLU A 44 -13.85 5.62 5.97
CA GLU A 44 -13.82 6.48 4.79
C GLU A 44 -14.10 5.68 3.50
N MET A 45 -13.61 4.45 3.37
CA MET A 45 -13.98 3.55 2.27
C MET A 45 -15.48 3.21 2.25
N LYS A 46 -16.13 3.06 3.42
CA LYS A 46 -17.60 2.90 3.54
C LYS A 46 -18.35 4.16 3.10
N VAL A 47 -17.77 5.35 3.28
CA VAL A 47 -18.34 6.59 2.73
C VAL A 47 -18.13 6.63 1.23
N GLU A 48 -16.93 6.31 0.77
CA GLU A 48 -16.53 6.34 -0.64
C GLU A 48 -17.37 5.40 -1.51
N SER A 49 -17.61 4.16 -1.05
CA SER A 49 -18.45 3.17 -1.75
C SER A 49 -19.90 3.61 -1.97
N ARG A 50 -20.38 4.64 -1.27
CA ARG A 50 -21.74 5.21 -1.44
C ARG A 50 -21.76 6.43 -2.37
N ARG A 51 -20.60 6.91 -2.84
CA ARG A 51 -20.54 8.06 -3.74
C ARG A 51 -20.91 7.67 -5.15
N ILE A 52 -21.62 8.56 -5.83
CA ILE A 52 -21.88 8.45 -7.27
C ILE A 52 -20.62 8.85 -8.06
N VAL A 53 -19.94 9.91 -7.61
CA VAL A 53 -18.67 10.37 -8.17
C VAL A 53 -17.58 10.05 -7.16
N PRO A 54 -16.56 9.23 -7.52
CA PRO A 54 -15.46 8.92 -6.62
C PRO A 54 -14.80 10.20 -6.08
N GLY A 55 -14.64 10.27 -4.76
CA GLY A 55 -13.90 11.31 -4.07
C GLY A 55 -12.41 10.99 -4.00
N PHE A 56 -12.05 9.70 -3.99
CA PHE A 56 -10.66 9.28 -3.99
C PHE A 56 -10.09 9.30 -5.41
N THR A 57 -9.00 10.04 -5.59
CA THR A 57 -8.29 10.06 -6.88
C THR A 57 -7.30 8.91 -6.99
N GLU A 58 -6.80 8.42 -5.86
CA GLU A 58 -5.95 7.24 -5.74
C GLU A 58 -6.28 6.53 -4.41
N CYS A 59 -6.24 5.20 -4.39
CA CYS A 59 -6.41 4.40 -3.18
C CYS A 59 -5.74 3.03 -3.33
N PHE A 60 -4.96 2.62 -2.34
CA PHE A 60 -4.38 1.29 -2.26
C PHE A 60 -4.03 0.92 -0.83
N LEU A 61 -3.87 -0.38 -0.61
CA LEU A 61 -3.51 -0.98 0.66
C LEU A 61 -2.27 -1.86 0.44
N LYS A 62 -1.35 -1.89 1.42
CA LYS A 62 -0.23 -2.84 1.42
C LYS A 62 -0.52 -3.95 2.41
N TYR A 63 -0.56 -5.19 1.94
CA TYR A 63 -0.96 -6.36 2.71
C TYR A 63 0.20 -7.34 2.87
N ALA A 64 0.34 -7.91 4.06
CA ALA A 64 1.35 -8.89 4.40
C ALA A 64 0.82 -10.31 4.14
N PHE A 65 1.35 -10.96 3.11
CA PHE A 65 1.03 -12.34 2.78
C PHE A 65 2.04 -13.27 3.45
N LYS A 66 1.56 -14.25 4.20
CA LYS A 66 2.43 -15.24 4.82
C LYS A 66 3.10 -16.10 3.75
N VAL A 67 4.40 -16.34 3.90
CA VAL A 67 5.19 -17.16 2.98
C VAL A 67 5.94 -18.26 3.73
N GLU A 68 6.32 -19.31 3.01
CA GLU A 68 7.07 -20.45 3.55
C GLU A 68 8.52 -20.40 3.06
N VAL A 69 9.21 -19.29 3.34
CA VAL A 69 10.60 -19.05 2.92
C VAL A 69 11.46 -18.86 4.15
N SER A 70 12.57 -19.58 4.24
CA SER A 70 13.50 -19.45 5.37
C SER A 70 14.04 -18.02 5.47
N GLY A 71 13.85 -17.38 6.63
CA GLY A 71 14.29 -16.01 6.89
C GLY A 71 13.37 -14.91 6.35
N LEU A 72 12.19 -15.26 5.83
CA LEU A 72 11.18 -14.30 5.39
C LEU A 72 9.79 -14.79 5.83
N ASP A 73 9.17 -14.11 6.77
CA ASP A 73 7.84 -14.51 7.28
C ASP A 73 6.70 -14.03 6.37
N TYR A 74 6.86 -12.85 5.76
CA TYR A 74 5.82 -12.19 4.98
C TYR A 74 6.37 -11.55 3.71
N GLU A 75 5.59 -11.64 2.63
CA GLU A 75 5.75 -10.84 1.43
C GLU A 75 4.71 -9.70 1.45
N HIS A 76 5.17 -8.45 1.31
CA HIS A 76 4.29 -7.28 1.39
C HIS A 76 3.91 -6.78 -0.01
N MET A 77 2.64 -6.92 -0.37
CA MET A 77 2.14 -6.64 -1.72
C MET A 77 1.04 -5.59 -1.72
N PHE A 78 0.83 -4.94 -2.86
CA PHE A 78 -0.24 -3.94 -3.00
C PHE A 78 -1.58 -4.60 -3.35
N ILE A 79 -2.64 -4.05 -2.79
CA ILE A 79 -4.04 -4.32 -3.12
C ILE A 79 -4.63 -3.02 -3.66
N SER A 80 -5.28 -3.08 -4.83
CA SER A 80 -6.02 -1.98 -5.45
C SER A 80 -7.51 -2.30 -5.49
N ASP A 81 -8.29 -1.40 -6.13
CA ASP A 81 -9.71 -1.59 -6.40
C ASP A 81 -10.50 -1.97 -5.14
N LEU A 82 -10.13 -1.32 -4.03
CA LEU A 82 -10.67 -1.60 -2.71
C LEU A 82 -12.14 -1.17 -2.66
N TYR A 83 -12.97 -2.02 -2.07
CA TYR A 83 -14.37 -1.74 -1.81
C TYR A 83 -14.82 -2.40 -0.51
N HIS A 84 -15.88 -1.85 0.09
CA HIS A 84 -16.51 -2.43 1.25
C HIS A 84 -17.88 -2.97 0.86
N ASP A 85 -18.12 -4.27 1.03
CA ASP A 85 -19.36 -4.94 0.61
C ASP A 85 -20.53 -4.78 1.60
N GLY A 86 -20.26 -4.19 2.75
CA GLY A 86 -21.20 -3.98 3.86
C GLY A 86 -20.86 -4.80 5.09
N VAL A 87 -20.03 -5.84 4.94
CA VAL A 87 -19.52 -6.70 6.02
C VAL A 87 -18.00 -6.60 6.13
N LYS A 88 -17.30 -6.63 5.00
CA LYS A 88 -15.84 -6.73 4.92
C LYS A 88 -15.25 -5.79 3.87
N MET A 89 -13.97 -5.50 4.04
CA MET A 89 -13.14 -4.85 3.04
C MET A 89 -12.58 -5.91 2.09
N ILE A 90 -12.72 -5.66 0.79
CA ILE A 90 -12.23 -6.52 -0.29
C ILE A 90 -11.40 -5.66 -1.23
N GLY A 91 -10.42 -6.25 -1.90
CA GLY A 91 -9.75 -5.62 -3.02
C GLY A 91 -9.09 -6.63 -3.95
N THR A 92 -8.38 -6.14 -4.95
CA THR A 92 -7.71 -6.95 -5.96
C THR A 92 -6.20 -6.91 -5.74
N LEU A 93 -5.57 -8.08 -5.70
CA LEU A 93 -4.11 -8.20 -5.61
C LEU A 93 -3.47 -7.55 -6.84
N ALA A 94 -2.71 -6.49 -6.60
CA ALA A 94 -2.17 -5.57 -7.59
C ALA A 94 -0.67 -5.79 -7.84
N SER A 95 -0.10 -6.89 -7.36
CA SER A 95 1.31 -7.22 -7.46
C SER A 95 1.47 -8.69 -7.79
N GLU A 96 2.46 -9.03 -8.63
CA GLU A 96 2.81 -10.41 -8.94
C GLU A 96 3.59 -11.03 -7.77
N PRO A 97 3.11 -12.14 -7.17
CA PRO A 97 3.77 -12.75 -6.02
C PRO A 97 5.11 -13.42 -6.36
N GLN A 98 6.14 -13.07 -5.60
CA GLN A 98 7.45 -13.72 -5.68
C GLN A 98 7.48 -15.02 -4.90
N TYR A 99 6.87 -15.07 -3.71
CA TYR A 99 6.95 -16.19 -2.77
C TYR A 99 5.59 -16.69 -2.30
N ALA A 100 4.56 -15.84 -2.27
CA ALA A 100 3.20 -16.23 -1.90
C ALA A 100 2.49 -17.01 -3.04
N LYS A 101 2.99 -18.21 -3.37
CA LYS A 101 2.61 -19.01 -4.56
C LYS A 101 1.16 -19.48 -4.64
N ASN A 102 0.41 -19.34 -3.55
CA ASN A 102 -1.03 -19.64 -3.53
C ASN A 102 -1.88 -18.49 -4.08
N PHE A 103 -1.26 -17.35 -4.42
CA PHE A 103 -1.90 -16.17 -4.97
C PHE A 103 -1.31 -15.80 -6.34
N LYS A 104 -2.04 -15.00 -7.11
CA LYS A 104 -1.60 -14.40 -8.36
C LYS A 104 -2.15 -12.97 -8.51
N GLU A 105 -1.48 -12.14 -9.31
CA GLU A 105 -2.02 -10.82 -9.65
C GLU A 105 -3.45 -10.95 -10.20
N GLY A 106 -4.34 -10.09 -9.73
CA GLY A 106 -5.76 -10.10 -10.08
C GLY A 106 -6.66 -10.92 -9.15
N ASP A 107 -6.11 -11.66 -8.18
CA ASP A 107 -6.92 -12.37 -7.18
C ASP A 107 -7.71 -11.40 -6.30
N GLU A 108 -8.92 -11.79 -5.92
CA GLU A 108 -9.73 -11.07 -4.93
C GLU A 108 -9.26 -11.45 -3.52
N ILE A 109 -8.96 -10.43 -2.70
CA ILE A 109 -8.42 -10.58 -1.35
C ILE A 109 -9.39 -9.94 -0.36
N GLU A 110 -9.89 -10.75 0.58
CA GLU A 110 -10.55 -10.27 1.79
C GLU A 110 -9.49 -9.74 2.78
N ILE A 111 -9.68 -8.50 3.23
CA ILE A 111 -8.68 -7.81 4.04
C ILE A 111 -8.91 -8.12 5.52
N ASP A 112 -7.95 -8.81 6.14
CA ASP A 112 -7.84 -8.87 7.59
C ASP A 112 -6.97 -7.69 8.09
N PRO A 113 -7.51 -6.80 8.94
CA PRO A 113 -6.78 -5.64 9.47
C PRO A 113 -5.42 -5.98 10.09
N LYS A 114 -5.25 -7.20 10.63
CA LYS A 114 -3.99 -7.63 11.27
C LYS A 114 -2.82 -7.76 10.30
N PHE A 115 -3.11 -8.01 9.02
CA PHE A 115 -2.10 -8.17 7.96
C PHE A 115 -1.92 -6.91 7.14
N VAL A 116 -2.66 -5.84 7.43
CA VAL A 116 -2.44 -4.54 6.81
C VAL A 116 -1.14 -3.96 7.31
N SER A 117 -0.24 -3.66 6.38
CA SER A 117 1.08 -3.09 6.65
C SER A 117 1.19 -1.61 6.29
N ASP A 118 0.38 -1.13 5.36
CA ASP A 118 0.15 0.29 5.09
C ASP A 118 -1.16 0.49 4.31
N TRP A 119 -1.63 1.72 4.22
CA TRP A 119 -2.74 2.11 3.35
C TRP A 119 -2.57 3.58 2.96
N LEU A 120 -3.07 3.97 1.80
CA LEU A 120 -3.05 5.35 1.34
C LEU A 120 -4.26 5.62 0.46
N TYR A 121 -4.83 6.81 0.62
CA TYR A 121 -5.75 7.38 -0.36
C TYR A 121 -5.49 8.87 -0.53
N ILE A 122 -5.98 9.43 -1.64
CA ILE A 122 -5.92 10.86 -1.92
C ILE A 122 -7.33 11.40 -2.00
N LEU A 123 -7.65 12.36 -1.14
CA LEU A 123 -8.93 13.07 -1.12
C LEU A 123 -8.65 14.57 -1.15
N ASN A 124 -9.26 15.30 -2.07
CA ASN A 124 -9.07 16.75 -2.22
C ASN A 124 -7.59 17.17 -2.30
N ASP A 125 -6.79 16.44 -3.08
CA ASP A 125 -5.34 16.63 -3.21
C ASP A 125 -4.55 16.50 -1.89
N GLU A 126 -5.12 15.88 -0.87
CA GLU A 126 -4.43 15.55 0.37
C GLU A 126 -4.17 14.04 0.47
N VAL A 127 -2.94 13.68 0.84
CA VAL A 127 -2.56 12.28 1.04
C VAL A 127 -2.85 11.84 2.47
N CYS A 128 -3.82 10.96 2.64
CA CYS A 128 -4.11 10.30 3.90
C CYS A 128 -3.37 8.97 3.99
N GLY A 129 -2.80 8.66 5.16
CA GLY A 129 -2.04 7.43 5.38
C GLY A 129 -0.61 7.47 4.80
N GLY A 130 -0.17 6.35 4.25
CA GLY A 130 1.16 6.12 3.71
C GLY A 130 2.25 6.14 4.77
N PHE A 131 2.01 5.53 5.93
CA PHE A 131 2.88 5.64 7.10
C PHE A 131 4.26 5.04 6.85
N THR A 132 4.32 3.88 6.21
CA THR A 132 5.58 3.22 5.85
C THR A 132 6.29 3.98 4.75
N PHE A 133 5.55 4.51 3.76
CA PHE A 133 6.14 5.33 2.70
C PHE A 133 6.71 6.66 3.23
N ARG A 134 6.02 7.31 4.17
CA ARG A 134 6.52 8.53 4.85
C ARG A 134 7.78 8.23 5.65
N TYR A 135 7.80 7.10 6.34
CA TYR A 135 9.01 6.64 7.05
C TYR A 135 10.17 6.41 6.07
N MET A 136 9.96 5.64 5.00
CA MET A 136 10.97 5.41 3.97
C MET A 136 11.46 6.72 3.35
N TRP A 137 10.54 7.61 3.00
CA TRP A 137 10.86 8.92 2.44
C TRP A 137 11.75 9.75 3.38
N SER A 138 11.57 9.61 4.69
CA SER A 138 12.44 10.28 5.68
C SER A 138 13.87 9.74 5.69
N LYS A 139 14.08 8.49 5.25
CA LYS A 139 15.38 7.82 5.18
C LYS A 139 16.10 8.03 3.86
N PHE A 140 15.38 8.34 2.79
CA PHE A 140 15.99 8.59 1.48
C PHE A 140 16.95 9.77 1.52
N THR A 141 18.12 9.57 0.94
CA THR A 141 19.06 10.62 0.58
C THR A 141 18.45 11.56 -0.45
N THR A 142 19.05 12.76 -0.61
CA THR A 142 18.61 13.71 -1.64
C THR A 142 18.62 13.10 -3.05
N LYS A 143 19.60 12.25 -3.36
CA LYS A 143 19.69 11.57 -4.66
C LYS A 143 18.53 10.60 -4.86
N GLU A 144 18.24 9.76 -3.87
CA GLU A 144 17.12 8.82 -3.93
C GLU A 144 15.79 9.55 -4.04
N LYS A 145 15.59 10.62 -3.26
CA LYS A 145 14.39 11.46 -3.37
C LYS A 145 14.20 11.97 -4.79
N LEU A 146 15.23 12.53 -5.44
CA LEU A 146 15.13 13.02 -6.81
C LEU A 146 14.71 11.95 -7.83
N VAL A 147 15.12 10.70 -7.60
CA VAL A 147 14.69 9.55 -8.41
C VAL A 147 13.24 9.19 -8.11
N TYR A 148 12.92 8.93 -6.84
CA TYR A 148 11.64 8.36 -6.43
C TYR A 148 10.48 9.36 -6.42
N ILE A 149 10.73 10.67 -6.35
CA ILE A 149 9.67 11.70 -6.32
C ILE A 149 8.77 11.71 -7.57
N LYS A 150 9.18 11.02 -8.64
CA LYS A 150 8.44 10.91 -9.91
C LYS A 150 7.52 9.69 -9.94
N PHE A 151 7.68 8.76 -9.01
CA PHE A 151 6.97 7.48 -8.98
C PHE A 151 6.01 7.44 -7.80
N PRO A 152 4.76 6.96 -8.00
CA PRO A 152 3.91 6.65 -6.87
C PRO A 152 4.52 5.54 -5.98
N PRO A 153 4.25 5.53 -4.67
CA PRO A 153 3.39 6.49 -3.97
C PRO A 153 4.12 7.79 -3.55
N PHE A 154 5.44 7.87 -3.73
CA PHE A 154 6.24 9.02 -3.29
C PHE A 154 5.91 10.32 -4.05
N SER A 155 5.48 10.21 -5.31
CA SER A 155 5.02 11.37 -6.08
C SER A 155 3.80 12.06 -5.45
N TYR A 156 3.00 11.34 -4.66
CA TYR A 156 1.85 11.89 -3.92
C TYR A 156 2.28 12.59 -2.63
N LEU A 157 3.38 12.14 -2.00
CA LEU A 157 3.88 12.72 -0.75
C LEU A 157 4.43 14.16 -0.91
N LYS A 158 4.41 14.72 -2.12
CA LYS A 158 4.75 16.13 -2.41
C LYS A 158 3.84 17.15 -1.71
N LEU A 159 2.75 16.70 -1.10
CA LEU A 159 1.65 17.54 -0.62
C LEU A 159 1.71 17.88 0.87
N THR A 160 2.82 17.56 1.57
CA THR A 160 3.03 18.04 2.94
C THR A 160 4.33 18.85 3.01
N THR A 161 4.22 20.13 2.67
CA THR A 161 5.14 21.21 3.12
C THR A 161 4.54 21.89 4.33
#